data_AF-A0A9E5TQL1-F1
#
_entry.id   AF-A0A9E5TQL1-F1
#
_cell.length_a   1.000
_cell.length_b   1.000
_cell.length_c   1.000
_cell.angle_alpha   90.00
_cell.angle_beta   90.00
_cell.angle_gamma   90.00
#
_symmetry.space_group_name_H-M   'P 1'
#
loop_
_entity.id
_entity.type
_entity.pdbx_description
1 polymer ?
#
loop_
_entity_poly.entity_id
_entity_poly.type
_entity_poly.pdbx_seq_one_letter_code
_entity_poly.pdbx_strand_id
1 'polypeptide(L)'
;MPYIVQESRSLYDAALAGLAESISDATPDGDLNYIVTRILSDWLQKRGLSYTALADVVTVLETAKLEFYRRIAAPYEDGKAALNGDVYGELGED
;
A
#
# COMPACT_ATOMS: atom_id res chain seq x y z
N MET A 1 -8.56 3.48 2.01
CA MET A 1 -8.13 4.77 1.43
C MET A 1 -9.28 5.78 1.49
N PRO A 2 -9.02 7.09 1.70
CA PRO A 2 -10.07 8.06 2.01
C PRO A 2 -11.12 8.25 0.90
N TYR A 3 -10.80 7.87 -0.34
CA TYR A 3 -11.63 8.07 -1.53
C TYR A 3 -12.57 6.91 -1.89
N ILE A 4 -12.45 5.73 -1.26
CA ILE A 4 -13.42 4.65 -1.43
C ILE A 4 -14.54 4.81 -0.39
N VAL A 5 -15.79 4.88 -0.84
CA VAL A 5 -16.98 4.98 0.02
C VAL A 5 -17.13 3.72 0.89
N GLN A 6 -17.70 3.87 2.08
CA GLN A 6 -17.71 2.79 3.08
C GLN A 6 -18.47 1.56 2.58
N GLU A 7 -19.58 1.76 1.88
CA GLU A 7 -20.40 0.71 1.30
C GLU A 7 -19.59 -0.15 0.32
N SER A 8 -18.70 0.46 -0.45
CA SER A 8 -17.81 -0.28 -1.35
C SER A 8 -16.74 -1.06 -0.60
N ARG A 9 -16.29 -0.60 0.58
CA ARG A 9 -15.28 -1.32 1.38
C ARG A 9 -15.86 -2.62 1.93
N SER A 10 -17.08 -2.56 2.47
CA SER A 10 -17.74 -3.73 3.05
C SER A 10 -17.93 -4.89 2.08
N LEU A 11 -17.97 -4.63 0.77
CA LEU A 11 -18.00 -5.68 -0.27
C LEU A 11 -16.69 -6.49 -0.31
N TYR A 12 -15.57 -5.90 0.08
CA TYR A 12 -14.25 -6.51 0.02
C TYR A 12 -13.76 -6.98 1.38
N ASP A 13 -14.18 -6.33 2.48
CA ASP A 13 -13.67 -6.57 3.83
C ASP A 13 -13.76 -8.04 4.26
N ALA A 14 -14.86 -8.74 3.94
CA ALA A 14 -15.02 -10.15 4.30
C ALA A 14 -14.00 -11.06 3.58
N ALA A 15 -13.75 -10.83 2.29
CA ALA A 15 -12.75 -11.60 1.52
C ALA A 15 -11.32 -11.25 1.96
N LEU A 16 -11.07 -9.98 2.27
CA LEU A 16 -9.77 -9.51 2.78
C LEU A 16 -9.48 -10.06 4.17
N ALA A 17 -10.48 -10.19 5.04
CA ALA A 17 -10.30 -10.79 6.36
C ALA A 17 -9.83 -12.24 6.27
N GLY A 18 -10.48 -13.06 5.43
CA GLY A 18 -10.06 -14.45 5.24
C GLY A 18 -8.66 -14.58 4.63
N LEU A 19 -8.27 -13.67 3.73
CA LEU A 19 -6.91 -13.62 3.22
C LEU A 19 -5.91 -13.20 4.31
N ALA A 20 -6.27 -12.22 5.15
CA ALA A 20 -5.41 -11.75 6.24
C ALA A 20 -5.12 -12.85 7.28
N GLU A 21 -6.06 -13.76 7.53
CA GLU A 21 -5.85 -14.93 8.40
C GLU A 21 -4.75 -15.88 7.87
N SER A 22 -4.47 -15.86 6.57
CA SER A 22 -3.40 -16.66 5.95
C SER A 22 -2.03 -15.97 5.97
N ILE A 23 -1.97 -14.70 6.41
CA ILE A 23 -0.75 -13.88 6.47
C ILE A 23 -0.31 -13.77 7.92
N SER A 24 0.99 -13.97 8.18
CA SER A 24 1.61 -13.80 9.49
C SER A 24 2.86 -12.93 9.41
N ASP A 25 3.48 -12.69 10.56
CA ASP A 25 4.78 -12.04 10.69
C ASP A 25 5.93 -12.84 10.04
N ALA A 26 5.73 -14.14 9.83
CA ALA A 26 6.66 -15.01 9.12
C ALA A 26 6.40 -15.12 7.62
N THR A 27 5.35 -14.47 7.09
CA THR A 27 5.03 -14.51 5.67
C THR A 27 6.14 -13.82 4.86
N PRO A 28 6.72 -14.50 3.85
CA PRO A 28 7.72 -13.90 2.97
C PRO A 28 7.19 -12.68 2.21
N ASP A 29 8.05 -11.70 1.98
CA ASP A 29 7.74 -10.52 1.16
C ASP A 29 7.31 -10.89 -0.27
N GLY A 30 7.90 -11.95 -0.84
CA GLY A 30 7.51 -12.52 -2.13
C GLY A 30 6.04 -12.96 -2.20
N ASP A 31 5.49 -13.48 -1.11
CA ASP A 31 4.10 -13.95 -1.05
C ASP A 31 3.14 -12.75 -1.03
N LEU A 32 3.47 -11.71 -0.26
CA LEU A 32 2.70 -10.45 -0.27
C LEU A 32 2.72 -9.80 -1.65
N ASN A 33 3.89 -9.77 -2.30
CA ASN A 33 4.02 -9.26 -3.66
C ASN A 33 3.21 -10.09 -4.66
N TYR A 34 3.21 -11.42 -4.52
CA TYR A 34 2.39 -12.32 -5.34
C TYR A 34 0.90 -12.00 -5.18
N ILE A 35 0.40 -11.87 -3.94
CA ILE A 35 -1.00 -11.55 -3.65
C ILE A 35 -1.43 -10.27 -4.36
N VAL A 36 -0.67 -9.18 -4.18
CA VAL A 36 -0.97 -7.88 -4.82
C VAL A 36 -0.93 -8.00 -6.35
N THR A 37 0.09 -8.69 -6.88
CA THR A 37 0.26 -8.91 -8.32
C THR A 37 -0.90 -9.71 -8.91
N ARG A 38 -1.38 -10.75 -8.21
CA ARG A 38 -2.52 -11.57 -8.66
C ARG A 38 -3.82 -10.76 -8.72
N ILE A 39 -4.09 -9.95 -7.71
CA ILE A 39 -5.28 -9.07 -7.69
C ILE A 39 -5.28 -8.12 -8.90
N LEU A 40 -4.13 -7.49 -9.17
CA LEU A 40 -3.99 -6.56 -10.30
C LEU A 40 -4.00 -7.29 -11.65
N SER A 41 -3.42 -8.49 -11.73
CA SER A 41 -3.47 -9.32 -12.93
C SER A 41 -4.90 -9.72 -13.29
N ASP A 42 -5.69 -10.14 -12.31
CA ASP A 42 -7.10 -10.52 -12.54
C ASP A 42 -7.95 -9.30 -12.92
N TRP A 43 -7.64 -8.13 -12.36
CA TRP A 43 -8.25 -6.87 -12.77
C TRP A 43 -7.90 -6.49 -14.23
N LEU A 44 -6.63 -6.63 -14.62
CA LEU A 44 -6.18 -6.42 -15.99
C LEU A 44 -6.83 -7.39 -16.98
N GLN A 45 -6.98 -8.67 -16.62
CA GLN A 45 -7.64 -9.66 -17.47
C GLN A 45 -9.09 -9.28 -17.78
N LYS A 46 -9.82 -8.75 -16.79
CA LYS A 46 -11.20 -8.28 -16.97
C LYS A 46 -11.30 -7.01 -17.82
N ARG A 47 -10.28 -6.15 -17.74
CA ARG A 47 -10.26 -4.84 -18.42
C ARG A 47 -9.66 -4.88 -19.83
N GLY A 48 -8.86 -5.90 -20.13
CA GLY A 48 -8.10 -6.02 -21.36
C GLY A 48 -6.75 -5.29 -21.29
N LEU A 49 -5.76 -5.85 -21.98
CA LEU A 49 -4.41 -5.31 -22.01
C LEU A 49 -4.34 -4.08 -22.92
N SER A 50 -3.97 -2.94 -22.35
CA SER A 50 -3.72 -1.69 -23.06
C SER A 50 -2.71 -0.85 -22.30
N TYR A 51 -2.10 0.14 -22.97
CA TYR A 51 -1.23 1.11 -22.31
C TYR A 51 -1.93 1.80 -21.14
N THR A 52 -3.18 2.23 -21.34
CA THR A 52 -3.99 2.86 -20.29
C THR A 52 -4.21 1.93 -19.11
N ALA A 53 -4.55 0.66 -19.34
CA ALA A 53 -4.75 -0.29 -18.24
C ALA A 53 -3.45 -0.55 -17.45
N LEU A 54 -2.30 -0.60 -18.13
CA LEU A 54 -0.99 -0.74 -17.47
C LEU A 54 -0.63 0.52 -16.67
N ALA A 55 -0.87 1.71 -17.22
CA ALA A 55 -0.65 2.98 -16.53
C ALA A 55 -1.54 3.12 -15.28
N ASP A 56 -2.80 2.67 -15.36
CA ASP A 56 -3.70 2.65 -14.21
C ASP A 56 -3.18 1.71 -13.11
N VAL A 57 -2.67 0.52 -13.44
CA VAL A 57 -2.05 -0.39 -12.45
C VAL A 57 -0.89 0.28 -11.73
N VAL A 58 0.02 0.90 -12.48
CA VAL A 58 1.16 1.62 -11.89
C VAL A 58 0.66 2.75 -10.98
N THR A 59 -0.35 3.50 -11.42
CA THR A 59 -0.96 4.57 -10.62
C THR A 59 -1.53 4.04 -9.31
N VAL A 60 -2.26 2.92 -9.32
CA VAL A 60 -2.81 2.29 -8.11
C VAL A 60 -1.69 1.87 -7.14
N LEU A 61 -0.63 1.26 -7.65
CA LEU A 61 0.51 0.84 -6.83
C LEU A 61 1.26 2.02 -6.20
N GLU A 62 1.55 3.04 -7.01
CA GLU A 62 2.26 4.24 -6.55
C GLU A 62 1.46 5.00 -5.49
N THR A 63 0.16 5.19 -5.73
CA THR A 63 -0.72 5.88 -4.76
C THR A 63 -0.87 5.08 -3.46
N ALA A 64 -0.99 3.75 -3.52
CA ALA A 64 -1.04 2.90 -2.34
C ALA A 64 0.26 2.96 -1.53
N LYS A 65 1.42 2.87 -2.20
CA LYS A 65 2.75 3.00 -1.60
C LYS A 65 2.93 4.35 -0.91
N LEU A 66 2.61 5.45 -1.60
CA LEU A 66 2.75 6.80 -1.06
C LEU A 66 1.84 7.04 0.15
N GLU A 67 0.61 6.54 0.13
CA GLU A 67 -0.30 6.68 1.28
C GLU A 67 0.16 5.82 2.47
N PHE A 68 0.70 4.62 2.23
CA PHE A 68 1.31 3.81 3.28
C PHE A 68 2.50 4.54 3.91
N TYR A 69 3.41 5.06 3.09
CA TYR A 69 4.56 5.82 3.57
C TYR A 69 4.11 7.04 4.39
N ARG A 70 3.19 7.85 3.85
CA ARG A 70 2.71 9.07 4.52
C ARG A 70 1.98 8.79 5.83
N ARG A 71 1.16 7.74 5.93
CA ARG A 71 0.35 7.47 7.12
C ARG A 71 1.01 6.57 8.16
N ILE A 72 1.93 5.72 7.75
CA ILE A 72 2.52 4.68 8.61
C ILE A 72 4.03 4.91 8.79
N ALA A 73 4.78 4.96 7.69
CA ALA A 73 6.23 5.06 7.76
C ALA A 73 6.70 6.42 8.30
N ALA A 74 6.18 7.52 7.76
CA ALA A 74 6.59 8.87 8.16
C ALA A 74 6.38 9.14 9.67
N PRO A 75 5.19 8.90 10.27
CA PRO A 75 5.04 9.09 11.72
C PRO A 75 5.95 8.17 12.56
N TYR A 76 6.25 6.96 12.07
CA TYR A 76 7.20 6.07 12.74
C TYR A 76 8.63 6.61 12.67
N GLU A 77 9.05 7.11 11.50
CA GLU A 77 10.36 7.72 11.27
C GLU A 77 10.53 9.02 12.07
N ASP A 78 9.51 9.88 12.12
CA ASP A 78 9.48 11.08 12.97
C ASP A 78 9.71 10.71 14.45
N GLY A 79 9.04 9.65 14.92
CA GLY A 79 9.23 9.13 16.27
C GLY A 79 10.65 8.62 16.51
N LYS A 80 11.27 7.96 15.52
CA LYS A 80 12.68 7.51 15.60
C LYS A 80 13.66 8.68 15.57
N ALA A 81 13.38 9.70 14.77
CA ALA A 81 14.18 10.92 14.68
C ALA A 81 14.15 11.69 16.02
N ALA A 82 12.98 11.83 16.65
CA ALA A 82 12.86 12.43 17.97
C ALA A 82 13.64 11.66 19.07
N LEU A 83 13.77 10.34 18.94
CA LEU A 83 14.49 9.49 19.91
C LEU A 83 16.01 9.45 19.67
N ASN A 84 16.44 9.42 18.42
CA ASN A 84 17.83 9.14 18.05
C ASN A 84 18.56 10.34 17.44
N GLY A 85 17.86 11.47 17.24
CA GLY A 85 18.33 12.60 16.45
C GLY A 85 17.92 12.47 14.98
N ASP A 86 17.62 13.62 14.36
CA ASP A 86 17.37 13.72 12.92
C ASP A 86 18.63 14.23 12.21
N VAL A 87 18.99 13.59 11.10
CA VAL A 87 20.13 13.99 10.26
C VAL A 87 19.81 15.21 9.41
N TYR A 88 18.53 15.52 9.19
CA TYR A 88 18.10 16.69 8.41
C TYR A 88 17.93 17.96 9.25
N GLY A 89 17.96 17.85 10.59
CA GLY A 89 17.90 19.00 11.50
C GLY A 89 19.07 19.98 11.36
N GLU A 90 20.18 19.57 10.74
CA GLU A 90 21.34 20.43 10.46
C GLU A 90 21.22 21.23 9.15
N LEU A 91 20.22 20.93 8.31
CA LEU A 91 20.02 21.54 6.99
C LEU A 91 18.89 22.59 6.95
N GLY A 92 18.24 22.85 8.08
CA GLY A 92 17.23 23.89 8.23
C GLY A 92 17.13 24.39 9.67
N GLU A 93 17.56 25.63 9.89
CA GLU A 93 17.11 26.43 11.04
C GLU A 93 15.75 27.08 10.69
N ASP A 94 14.83 26.97 11.67
CA ASP A 94 13.47 27.51 11.84
C ASP A 94 12.34 27.09 10.88
#